data_AF-A0AAE9F7Q2-F1
#
_entry.id   AF-A0AAE9F7Q2-F1
#
_cell.length_a   1.000
_cell.length_b   1.000
_cell.length_c   1.000
_cell.angle_alpha   90.00
_cell.angle_beta   90.00
_cell.angle_gamma   90.00
#
_symmetry.space_group_name_H-M   'P 1'
#
loop_
_entity.id
_entity.type
_entity.pdbx_description
1 polymer ?
#
loop_
_entity_poly.entity_id
_entity_poly.type
_entity_poly.pdbx_seq_one_letter_code
_entity_poly.pdbx_strand_id
1 'polypeptide(L)'
;MNASLFLLGFLIVICSILDIVGTYTPGWIVGNGSLPGLTWIDVAGILINLPVGCYIGMLIIFGVNTRLIRNQGFTDSNRTPFYVIAGLALIAIALIVACVIMVGCSINSYNYGYYNNQLGYSAWLCIASACLSIGIIGISIHLARRKI
;
A
#
# COMPACT_ATOMS: atom_id res chain seq x y z
N MET A 1 -3.20 14.47 22.60
CA MET A 1 -2.67 14.14 21.26
C MET A 1 -3.82 14.22 20.27
N ASN A 2 -3.67 14.89 19.13
CA ASN A 2 -4.78 15.06 18.17
C ASN A 2 -5.27 13.70 17.67
N ALA A 3 -6.58 13.41 17.75
CA ALA A 3 -7.15 12.12 17.33
C ALA A 3 -6.79 11.76 15.87
N SER A 4 -6.70 12.76 14.99
CA SER A 4 -6.30 12.58 13.58
C SER A 4 -4.85 12.10 13.42
N LEU A 5 -3.92 12.53 14.28
CA LEU A 5 -2.54 12.03 14.24
C LEU A 5 -2.47 10.56 14.65
N PHE A 6 -3.20 10.19 15.71
CA PHE A 6 -3.28 8.81 16.15
C PHE A 6 -3.89 7.91 15.08
N LEU A 7 -5.01 8.35 14.49
CA LEU A 7 -5.69 7.63 13.41
C LEU A 7 -4.79 7.46 12.18
N LEU A 8 -4.05 8.51 11.79
CA LEU A 8 -3.10 8.43 10.67
C LEU A 8 -2.01 7.38 10.93
N GLY A 9 -1.38 7.41 12.10
CA GLY A 9 -0.35 6.44 12.46
C GLY A 9 -0.87 5.01 12.48
N PHE A 10 -2.05 4.81 13.07
CA PHE A 10 -2.73 3.51 13.10
C PHE A 10 -3.02 2.97 11.70
N LEU A 11 -3.54 3.81 10.80
CA LEU A 11 -3.80 3.44 9.41
C LEU A 11 -2.51 3.05 8.67
N ILE A 12 -1.44 3.83 8.80
CA ILE A 12 -0.15 3.53 8.16
C ILE A 12 0.35 2.16 8.64
N VAL A 13 0.28 1.87 9.94
CA VAL A 13 0.70 0.58 10.50
C VAL A 13 -0.13 -0.57 9.94
N ILE A 14 -1.46 -0.48 9.97
CA ILE A 14 -2.32 -1.55 9.44
C ILE A 14 -2.08 -1.77 7.95
N CYS A 15 -2.01 -0.71 7.15
CA CYS A 15 -1.77 -0.83 5.72
C CYS A 15 -0.40 -1.46 5.45
N SER A 16 0.63 -1.09 6.21
CA SER A 16 1.95 -1.71 6.10
C SER A 16 1.95 -3.20 6.42
N ILE A 17 1.21 -3.62 7.46
CA ILE A 17 1.10 -5.04 7.82
C ILE A 17 0.36 -5.81 6.72
N LEU A 18 -0.77 -5.29 6.25
CA LEU A 18 -1.55 -5.93 5.18
C LEU A 18 -0.74 -6.07 3.90
N ASP A 19 0.03 -5.04 3.53
CA ASP A 19 0.87 -5.04 2.34
C ASP A 19 2.07 -5.99 2.46
N ILE A 20 2.77 -5.99 3.60
CA ILE A 20 3.88 -6.91 3.87
C ILE A 20 3.39 -8.36 3.87
N VAL A 21 2.30 -8.65 4.59
CA VAL A 21 1.72 -9.99 4.66
C VAL A 21 1.22 -10.41 3.28
N GLY A 22 0.49 -9.54 2.57
CA GLY A 22 0.04 -9.82 1.22
C GLY A 22 1.21 -10.10 0.27
N THR A 23 2.28 -9.30 0.31
CA THR A 23 3.42 -9.44 -0.59
C THR A 23 4.24 -10.71 -0.34
N TYR A 24 4.53 -11.02 0.92
CA TYR A 24 5.47 -12.10 1.26
C TYR A 24 4.79 -13.44 1.60
N THR A 25 3.46 -13.50 1.65
CA THR A 25 2.73 -14.76 1.90
C THR A 25 2.31 -15.42 0.59
N PRO A 26 2.58 -16.72 0.39
CA PRO A 26 2.15 -17.45 -0.80
C PRO A 26 0.62 -17.50 -0.87
N GLY A 27 0.05 -17.48 -2.08
CA GLY A 27 -1.41 -17.45 -2.26
C GLY A 27 -1.92 -16.22 -3.01
N TRP A 28 -1.08 -15.64 -3.88
CA TRP A 28 -1.48 -14.62 -4.84
C TRP A 28 -2.42 -15.14 -5.93
N ILE A 29 -2.28 -16.43 -6.28
CA ILE A 29 -3.09 -17.09 -7.30
C ILE A 29 -3.56 -18.42 -6.72
N VAL A 30 -4.85 -18.71 -6.91
CA VAL A 30 -5.48 -19.97 -6.51
C VAL A 30 -6.19 -20.55 -7.71
N GLY A 31 -6.01 -21.84 -7.96
CA GLY A 31 -6.65 -22.52 -9.08
C GLY A 31 -6.03 -23.87 -9.36
N ASN A 32 -6.60 -24.54 -10.35
CA ASN A 32 -6.21 -25.90 -10.74
C ASN A 32 -5.37 -25.93 -12.03
N GLY A 33 -5.01 -24.76 -12.58
CA GLY A 33 -4.21 -24.64 -13.79
C GLY A 33 -2.73 -24.43 -13.50
N SER A 34 -1.87 -25.15 -14.22
CA SER A 34 -0.43 -24.86 -14.24
C SER A 34 -0.21 -23.52 -14.96
N LEU A 35 0.32 -22.53 -14.24
CA LEU A 35 0.79 -21.30 -14.84
C LEU A 35 2.16 -21.58 -15.47
N PRO A 36 2.35 -21.43 -16.79
CA PRO A 36 3.68 -21.46 -17.37
C PRO A 36 4.52 -20.30 -16.78
N GLY A 37 5.86 -20.41 -16.84
CA GLY A 37 6.78 -19.35 -16.39
C GLY A 37 6.47 -18.05 -17.13
N LEU A 38 5.87 -17.10 -16.42
CA LEU A 38 5.21 -15.94 -17.00
C LEU A 38 6.01 -14.68 -16.73
N THR A 39 6.50 -14.06 -17.80
CA THR A 39 7.26 -12.81 -17.73
C THR A 39 6.51 -11.71 -16.95
N TRP A 40 5.19 -11.61 -17.11
CA TRP A 40 4.38 -10.60 -16.40
C TRP A 40 4.17 -10.91 -14.92
N ILE A 41 4.12 -12.18 -14.51
CA ILE A 41 4.03 -12.56 -13.09
C ILE A 41 5.38 -12.29 -12.41
N ASP A 42 6.49 -12.58 -13.09
CA ASP A 42 7.83 -12.28 -12.57
C ASP A 42 8.03 -10.76 -12.40
N VAL A 43 7.63 -9.98 -13.40
CA VAL A 43 7.66 -8.50 -13.33
C VAL A 43 6.75 -7.98 -12.20
N ALA A 44 5.53 -8.52 -12.06
CA ALA A 44 4.64 -8.14 -10.96
C ALA A 44 5.23 -8.51 -9.59
N GLY A 45 5.90 -9.66 -9.48
CA GLY A 45 6.59 -10.12 -8.27
C GLY A 45 7.75 -9.22 -7.86
N ILE A 46 8.45 -8.60 -8.81
CA ILE A 46 9.47 -7.58 -8.51
C ILE A 46 8.78 -6.27 -8.12
N LEU A 47 7.79 -5.83 -8.90
CA LEU A 47 7.13 -4.53 -8.74
C LEU A 47 6.39 -4.40 -7.40
N ILE A 48 5.81 -5.48 -6.88
CA ILE A 48 5.04 -5.48 -5.63
C ILE A 48 5.90 -5.20 -4.38
N ASN A 49 7.23 -5.31 -4.47
CA ASN A 49 8.12 -4.92 -3.37
C ASN A 49 8.23 -3.39 -3.17
N LEU A 50 7.92 -2.60 -4.20
CA LEU A 50 8.01 -1.13 -4.13
C LEU A 50 6.94 -0.49 -3.23
N PRO A 51 5.65 -0.90 -3.27
CA PRO A 51 4.65 -0.53 -2.28
C PRO A 51 5.10 -0.73 -0.83
N VAL A 52 5.72 -1.89 -0.53
CA VAL A 52 6.25 -2.18 0.81
C VAL A 52 7.28 -1.13 1.22
N GLY A 53 8.18 -0.76 0.31
CA GLY A 53 9.15 0.32 0.53
C GLY A 53 8.48 1.68 0.78
N CYS A 54 7.38 1.97 0.07
CA CYS A 54 6.61 3.20 0.30
C CYS A 54 5.98 3.23 1.70
N TYR A 55 5.40 2.12 2.16
CA TYR A 55 4.85 2.02 3.53
C TYR A 55 5.91 2.15 4.62
N ILE A 56 7.08 1.52 4.43
CA ILE A 56 8.22 1.68 5.36
C ILE A 56 8.68 3.14 5.38
N GLY A 57 8.80 3.78 4.21
CA GLY A 57 9.12 5.21 4.11
C GLY A 57 8.11 6.09 4.85
N MET A 58 6.81 5.82 4.69
CA MET A 58 5.75 6.52 5.41
C MET A 58 5.86 6.34 6.93
N LEU A 59 6.18 5.14 7.43
CA LEU A 59 6.39 4.89 8.86
C LEU A 59 7.56 5.72 9.43
N ILE A 60 8.69 5.77 8.71
CA ILE A 60 9.87 6.54 9.12
C ILE A 60 9.54 8.03 9.16
N ILE A 61 8.96 8.56 8.07
CA ILE A 61 8.59 9.98 7.98
C ILE A 61 7.59 10.33 9.09
N PHE A 62 6.55 9.51 9.30
CA PHE A 62 5.57 9.74 10.35
C PHE A 62 6.20 9.68 11.76
N GLY A 63 7.09 8.72 12.01
CA GLY A 63 7.80 8.58 13.29
C GLY A 63 8.70 9.77 13.62
N VAL A 64 9.46 10.27 12.64
CA VAL A 64 10.28 11.48 12.81
C VAL A 64 9.40 12.69 13.07
N ASN A 65 8.33 12.87 12.30
CA ASN A 65 7.44 14.03 12.42
C ASN A 65 6.67 14.08 13.74
N THR A 66 6.17 12.94 14.20
CA THR A 66 5.49 12.88 15.51
C THR A 66 6.43 13.24 16.66
N ARG A 67 7.72 12.86 16.59
CA ARG A 67 8.74 13.28 17.56
C ARG A 67 9.01 14.77 17.49
N LEU A 68 9.15 15.33 16.29
CA LEU A 68 9.35 16.77 16.09
C LEU A 68 8.15 17.58 16.63
N ILE A 69 6.92 17.17 16.32
CA ILE A 69 5.69 17.81 16.82
C ILE A 69 5.62 17.74 18.36
N ARG A 70 6.03 16.63 18.96
CA ARG A 70 6.07 16.49 20.42
C ARG A 70 7.08 17.44 21.06
N ASN A 71 8.23 17.66 20.42
CA ASN A 71 9.33 18.44 21.00
C ASN A 71 9.22 19.94 20.72
N GLN A 72 8.73 20.34 19.55
CA GLN A 72 8.75 21.72 19.05
C GLN A 72 7.33 22.31 18.87
N GLY A 73 6.28 21.52 19.09
CA GLY A 73 4.92 21.91 18.79
C GLY A 73 4.60 21.82 17.29
N PHE A 74 3.37 22.18 16.95
CA PHE A 74 2.90 22.15 15.56
C PHE A 74 3.34 23.46 14.87
N THR A 75 4.32 23.39 13.99
CA THR A 75 4.83 24.53 13.20
C THR A 75 4.55 24.32 11.71
N ASP A 76 4.61 25.38 10.90
CA ASP A 76 4.35 25.29 9.47
C ASP A 76 5.34 24.37 8.73
N SER A 77 6.59 24.28 9.20
CA SER A 77 7.62 23.37 8.64
C SER A 77 7.20 21.90 8.75
N ASN A 78 6.58 21.53 9.88
CA ASN A 78 6.10 20.16 10.16
C ASN A 78 4.89 19.75 9.28
N ARG A 79 4.37 20.64 8.43
CA ARG A 79 3.25 20.34 7.52
C ARG A 79 3.69 19.72 6.19
N THR A 80 4.87 20.09 5.70
CA THR A 80 5.44 19.57 4.44
C THR A 80 5.50 18.04 4.36
N PRO A 81 5.92 17.30 5.40
CA PRO A 81 6.01 15.84 5.30
C PRO A 81 4.66 15.13 5.25
N PHE A 82 3.57 15.74 5.70
CA PHE A 82 2.23 15.14 5.52
C PHE A 82 1.83 15.10 4.03
N TYR A 83 2.27 16.07 3.22
CA TYR A 83 2.10 16.00 1.76
C TYR A 83 2.94 14.88 1.15
N VAL A 84 4.15 14.64 1.66
CA VAL A 84 5.00 13.53 1.21
C VAL A 84 4.37 12.18 1.54
N ILE A 85 3.79 12.03 2.74
CA ILE A 85 3.05 10.81 3.13
C ILE A 85 1.86 10.59 2.18
N ALA A 86 1.09 11.63 1.86
CA ALA A 86 -0.02 11.52 0.90
C ALA A 86 0.46 11.11 -0.51
N GLY A 87 1.58 11.67 -0.97
CA GLY A 87 2.19 11.30 -2.24
C GLY A 87 2.66 9.85 -2.29
N LEU A 88 3.35 9.39 -1.23
CA LEU A 88 3.79 7.99 -1.12
C LEU A 88 2.62 7.01 -1.07
N ALA A 89 1.54 7.36 -0.38
CA ALA A 89 0.32 6.55 -0.35
C ALA A 89 -0.31 6.44 -1.75
N LEU A 90 -0.36 7.53 -2.52
CA LEU A 90 -0.85 7.50 -3.90
C LEU A 90 0.01 6.59 -4.80
N ILE A 91 1.33 6.70 -4.68
CA ILE A 91 2.26 5.86 -5.44
C ILE A 91 2.09 4.38 -5.06
N ALA A 92 1.96 4.07 -3.78
CA ALA A 92 1.72 2.70 -3.31
C ALA A 92 0.42 2.12 -3.88
N ILE A 93 -0.68 2.89 -3.88
CA ILE A 93 -1.95 2.48 -4.48
C ILE A 93 -1.77 2.18 -5.97
N ALA A 94 -1.16 3.10 -6.72
CA ALA A 94 -0.97 2.94 -8.15
C ALA A 94 -0.15 1.68 -8.50
N LEU A 95 0.91 1.42 -7.73
CA LEU A 95 1.76 0.25 -7.89
C LEU A 95 1.03 -1.05 -7.55
N ILE A 96 0.29 -1.11 -6.43
CA ILE A 96 -0.50 -2.29 -6.06
C ILE A 96 -1.54 -2.61 -7.15
N VAL A 97 -2.26 -1.59 -7.62
CA VAL A 97 -3.27 -1.76 -8.67
C VAL A 97 -2.62 -2.26 -9.96
N ALA A 98 -1.49 -1.68 -10.37
CA ALA A 98 -0.74 -2.14 -11.55
C ALA A 98 -0.31 -3.62 -11.42
N CYS A 99 0.22 -4.03 -10.26
CA CYS A 99 0.59 -5.42 -9.99
C CYS A 99 -0.60 -6.37 -10.12
N VAL A 100 -1.73 -6.03 -9.49
CA VAL A 100 -2.94 -6.86 -9.53
C VAL A 100 -3.49 -6.96 -10.96
N ILE A 101 -3.45 -5.88 -11.74
CA ILE A 101 -3.85 -5.89 -13.15
C ILE A 101 -2.94 -6.82 -13.97
N MET A 102 -1.62 -6.73 -13.82
CA MET A 102 -0.68 -7.59 -14.54
C MET A 102 -0.90 -9.08 -14.22
N VAL A 103 -1.10 -9.41 -12.94
CA VAL A 103 -1.42 -10.78 -12.50
C VAL A 103 -2.78 -11.21 -13.05
N GLY A 104 -3.79 -10.37 -12.98
CA GLY A 104 -5.15 -10.65 -13.48
C GLY A 104 -5.20 -10.86 -14.99
N CYS A 105 -4.51 -10.03 -15.77
CA CYS A 105 -4.38 -10.21 -17.23
C CYS A 105 -3.65 -11.52 -17.57
N SER A 106 -2.63 -11.87 -16.80
CA SER A 106 -1.92 -13.14 -16.95
C SER A 106 -2.87 -14.30 -16.69
N ILE A 107 -3.53 -14.34 -15.53
CA ILE A 107 -4.52 -15.36 -15.16
C ILE A 107 -5.58 -15.54 -16.25
N ASN A 108 -6.19 -14.44 -16.71
CA ASN A 108 -7.27 -14.48 -17.70
C ASN A 108 -6.80 -15.08 -19.05
N SER A 109 -5.54 -14.88 -19.42
CA SER A 109 -4.98 -15.43 -20.65
C SER A 109 -4.83 -16.96 -20.62
N TYR A 110 -4.77 -17.56 -19.42
CA TYR A 110 -4.60 -19.00 -19.22
C TYR A 110 -5.84 -19.70 -18.66
N ASN A 111 -6.91 -18.94 -18.43
CA ASN A 111 -8.21 -19.49 -18.09
C ASN A 111 -8.90 -20.02 -19.36
N TYR A 112 -8.55 -21.25 -19.74
CA TYR A 112 -9.16 -21.95 -20.87
C TYR A 112 -9.63 -23.34 -20.47
N GLY A 113 -10.82 -23.72 -20.93
CA GLY A 113 -11.40 -25.05 -20.70
C GLY A 113 -11.66 -25.32 -19.21
N TYR A 114 -11.02 -26.36 -18.66
CA TYR A 114 -11.19 -26.79 -17.27
C TYR A 114 -10.27 -26.05 -16.28
N TYR A 115 -9.35 -25.23 -16.79
CA TYR A 115 -8.45 -24.43 -15.95
C TYR A 115 -9.13 -23.14 -15.53
N ASN A 116 -9.29 -22.98 -14.21
CA ASN A 116 -9.87 -21.81 -13.59
C ASN A 116 -8.94 -21.33 -12.48
N ASN A 117 -8.12 -20.33 -12.82
CA ASN A 117 -7.23 -19.62 -11.93
C ASN A 117 -7.88 -18.29 -11.53
N GLN A 118 -7.72 -17.91 -10.28
CA GLN A 118 -8.30 -16.72 -9.69
C GLN A 118 -7.29 -16.03 -8.77
N LEU A 119 -7.53 -14.75 -8.48
CA LEU A 119 -6.75 -14.00 -7.50
C LEU A 119 -6.97 -14.61 -6.11
N GLY A 120 -5.87 -14.96 -5.46
CA GLY A 120 -5.88 -15.52 -4.11
C GLY A 120 -5.86 -14.45 -3.02
N TYR A 121 -5.95 -14.89 -1.77
CA TYR A 121 -6.12 -14.02 -0.61
C TYR A 121 -5.00 -13.00 -0.43
N SER A 122 -3.75 -13.34 -0.78
CA SER A 122 -2.61 -12.43 -0.67
C SER A 122 -2.77 -11.18 -1.54
N ALA A 123 -3.27 -11.33 -2.76
CA ALA A 123 -3.57 -10.22 -3.66
C ALA A 123 -4.68 -9.33 -3.07
N TRP A 124 -5.72 -9.94 -2.50
CA TRP A 124 -6.81 -9.21 -1.84
C TRP A 124 -6.38 -8.44 -0.60
N LEU A 125 -5.40 -8.94 0.17
CA LEU A 125 -4.82 -8.21 1.30
C LEU A 125 -4.10 -6.94 0.83
N CYS A 126 -3.33 -7.01 -0.26
CA CYS A 126 -2.72 -5.83 -0.87
C CYS A 126 -3.78 -4.84 -1.41
N ILE A 127 -4.85 -5.32 -2.03
CA ILE A 127 -5.96 -4.45 -2.47
C ILE A 127 -6.64 -3.77 -1.27
N ALA A 128 -6.85 -4.50 -0.17
CA ALA A 128 -7.42 -3.94 1.04
C ALA A 128 -6.51 -2.83 1.63
N SER A 129 -5.19 -3.03 1.61
CA SER A 129 -4.22 -2.01 2.01
C SER A 129 -4.31 -0.76 1.12
N ALA A 130 -4.43 -0.93 -0.21
CA ALA A 130 -4.59 0.16 -1.16
C ALA A 130 -5.89 0.96 -0.91
N CYS A 131 -7.02 0.28 -0.66
CA CYS A 131 -8.29 0.95 -0.33
C CYS A 131 -8.19 1.76 0.97
N LEU A 132 -7.57 1.20 2.01
CA LEU A 132 -7.38 1.90 3.28
C LEU A 132 -6.42 3.09 3.16
N SER A 133 -5.44 3.02 2.24
CA SER A 133 -4.51 4.10 1.95
C SER A 133 -5.17 5.36 1.39
N ILE A 134 -6.40 5.27 0.86
CA ILE A 134 -7.21 6.45 0.53
C ILE A 134 -7.50 7.28 1.80
N GLY A 135 -7.74 6.61 2.93
CA GLY A 135 -7.88 7.26 4.24
C GLY A 135 -6.60 7.95 4.70
N ILE A 136 -5.44 7.35 4.46
CA ILE A 136 -4.12 7.95 4.75
C ILE A 136 -3.97 9.27 3.97
N ILE A 137 -4.32 9.28 2.69
CA ILE A 137 -4.27 10.47 1.84
C ILE A 137 -5.18 11.57 2.40
N GLY A 138 -6.45 11.23 2.67
CA GLY A 138 -7.43 12.19 3.18
C GLY A 138 -7.01 12.82 4.52
N ILE A 139 -6.57 12.01 5.48
CA ILE A 139 -6.17 12.49 6.81
C ILE A 139 -4.86 13.28 6.73
N SER A 140 -3.90 12.83 5.93
CA SER A 140 -2.61 13.53 5.76
C SER A 140 -2.82 14.92 5.17
N ILE A 141 -3.64 15.02 4.13
CA ILE A 141 -4.00 16.30 3.50
C ILE A 141 -4.76 17.19 4.49
N HIS A 142 -5.70 16.64 5.25
CA HIS A 142 -6.42 17.40 6.28
C HIS A 142 -5.48 17.98 7.34
N LEU A 143 -4.54 17.18 7.85
CA LEU A 143 -3.51 17.63 8.80
C LEU A 143 -2.57 18.69 8.19
N ALA A 144 -2.23 18.55 6.92
CA ALA A 144 -1.36 19.51 6.22
C ALA A 144 -2.04 20.87 5.99
N ARG A 145 -3.37 20.91 5.83
CA ARG A 145 -4.13 22.15 5.61
C ARG A 145 -4.70 22.78 6.88
N ARG A 146 -4.62 22.10 8.03
CA ARG A 146 -5.15 22.60 9.29
C ARG A 146 -4.39 23.87 9.70
N LYS A 147 -5.05 25.02 9.61
CA LYS A 147 -4.55 26.28 10.18
C LYS A 147 -4.65 26.21 11.71
N ILE A 148 -3.61 26.66 12.40
CA ILE A 148 -3.56 26.81 13.86
C ILE A 148 -4.23 28.13 14.20
#